data_AF-A0A165Z645-F1
#
_entry.id   AF-A0A165Z645-F1
#
_cell.length_a   1.000
_cell.length_b   1.000
_cell.length_c   1.000
_cell.angle_alpha   90.00
_cell.angle_beta   90.00
_cell.angle_gamma   90.00
#
_symmetry.space_group_name_H-M   'P 1'
#
loop_
_entity.id
_entity.type
_entity.pdbx_description
1 polymer ?
#
loop_
_entity_poly.entity_id
_entity_poly.type
_entity_poly.pdbx_seq_one_letter_code
_entity_poly.pdbx_strand_id
1 'polypeptide(L)'
;MDIIFNSINKFDKIADKYSFKTKETRSILNPRKGKRYFFLEDYTLNPYMGCSFDCSYCYVNGSKYANNTENFIVKSNAYEITHTQLKNKVKKGQRGIILIGSASDPYVDIEKELFLTKDILTLAKRFNFPVHIITKSDLILRDIDILKSIQSSAILPNDIEEDPNLKLIISFSFSTIDDKIAEIFEPFAPKPSLRLKAIKQLKKEGFFVGVSLMPILPYITDSEDILDETFSKFKEVEVDYVLYGGLTLYGDTEKDSKIKYYNTIKKHFPEIYHKTKSLFGGNIGPSNLYYTKLSDNIKKIAKKYDISLSIEK
;
A
#
# COMPACT_ATOMS: atom_id res chain seq x y z
N MET A 1 -33.00 1.60 -6.39
CA MET A 1 -32.41 1.59 -7.75
C MET A 1 -31.67 2.91 -8.01
N ASP A 2 -31.26 3.59 -6.93
CA ASP A 2 -31.00 5.04 -6.91
C ASP A 2 -29.53 5.40 -6.68
N ILE A 3 -28.65 4.40 -6.61
CA ILE A 3 -27.20 4.60 -6.47
C ILE A 3 -26.54 4.82 -7.85
N ILE A 4 -27.08 4.20 -8.90
CA ILE A 4 -26.45 4.15 -10.22
C ILE A 4 -26.63 5.46 -11.00
N PHE A 5 -27.75 6.17 -10.86
CA PHE A 5 -27.98 7.45 -11.55
C PHE A 5 -27.18 8.64 -10.97
N ASN A 6 -26.60 8.49 -9.77
CA ASN A 6 -25.80 9.53 -9.12
C ASN A 6 -24.29 9.42 -9.39
N SER A 7 -23.79 8.33 -9.97
CA SER A 7 -22.34 8.10 -10.11
C SER A 7 -21.71 8.89 -11.26
N ILE A 8 -22.39 9.01 -12.42
CA ILE A 8 -21.88 9.76 -13.59
C ILE A 8 -21.73 11.24 -13.24
N ASN A 9 -22.79 11.85 -12.67
CA ASN A 9 -22.76 13.24 -12.21
C ASN A 9 -21.76 13.50 -11.07
N LYS A 10 -21.34 12.46 -10.34
CA LYS A 10 -20.37 12.60 -9.24
C LYS A 10 -18.95 12.74 -9.78
N PHE A 11 -18.56 11.97 -10.79
CA PHE A 11 -17.20 12.05 -11.35
C PHE A 11 -16.96 13.36 -12.09
N ASP A 12 -17.91 13.79 -12.93
CA ASP A 12 -17.75 14.98 -13.76
C ASP A 12 -17.60 16.26 -12.93
N LYS A 13 -18.26 16.34 -11.76
CA LYS A 13 -18.21 17.52 -10.88
C LYS A 13 -16.83 17.76 -10.24
N ILE A 14 -16.02 16.73 -10.10
CA ILE A 14 -14.74 16.82 -9.39
C ILE A 14 -13.54 16.40 -10.25
N ALA A 15 -13.79 16.00 -11.51
CA ALA A 15 -12.77 15.65 -12.50
C ALA A 15 -11.72 16.75 -12.64
N ASP A 16 -12.15 17.99 -12.86
CA ASP A 16 -11.26 19.14 -13.03
C ASP A 16 -10.49 19.45 -11.75
N LYS A 17 -11.16 19.40 -10.59
CA LYS A 17 -10.56 19.68 -9.27
C LYS A 17 -9.37 18.76 -8.96
N TYR A 18 -9.47 17.49 -9.33
CA TYR A 18 -8.45 16.47 -9.02
C TYR A 18 -7.65 16.01 -10.24
N SER A 19 -7.88 16.62 -11.42
CA SER A 19 -7.17 16.33 -12.66
C SER A 19 -7.11 14.83 -13.01
N PHE A 20 -8.24 14.13 -12.91
CA PHE A 20 -8.34 12.71 -13.22
C PHE A 20 -9.17 12.43 -14.47
N LYS A 21 -9.00 11.23 -15.02
CA LYS A 21 -9.85 10.68 -16.07
C LYS A 21 -10.59 9.45 -15.57
N THR A 22 -11.78 9.20 -16.10
CA THR A 22 -12.51 7.96 -15.82
C THR A 22 -12.17 6.89 -16.85
N LYS A 23 -12.19 5.63 -16.43
CA LYS A 23 -12.08 4.48 -17.33
C LYS A 23 -12.93 3.32 -16.82
N GLU A 24 -13.68 2.68 -17.70
CA GLU A 24 -14.31 1.40 -17.37
C GLU A 24 -13.31 0.24 -17.50
N THR A 25 -13.40 -0.71 -16.57
CA THR A 25 -12.60 -1.94 -16.62
C THR A 25 -13.47 -3.18 -16.76
N ARG A 26 -12.93 -4.20 -17.44
CA ARG A 26 -13.56 -5.53 -17.56
C ARG A 26 -13.31 -6.41 -16.33
N SER A 27 -12.30 -6.08 -15.53
CA SER A 27 -11.96 -6.78 -14.29
C SER A 27 -11.33 -5.83 -13.30
N ILE A 28 -11.62 -6.01 -12.01
CA ILE A 28 -10.97 -5.25 -10.92
C ILE A 28 -10.29 -6.16 -9.90
N LEU A 29 -10.81 -7.38 -9.73
CA LEU A 29 -10.26 -8.40 -8.85
C LEU A 29 -9.25 -9.25 -9.63
N ASN A 30 -7.96 -9.05 -9.36
CA ASN A 30 -6.89 -9.76 -10.05
C ASN A 30 -6.39 -10.91 -9.17
N PRO A 31 -6.53 -12.18 -9.58
CA PRO A 31 -6.05 -13.30 -8.79
C PRO A 31 -4.53 -13.32 -8.71
N ARG A 32 -4.01 -13.66 -7.54
CA ARG A 32 -2.59 -13.91 -7.35
C ARG A 32 -2.18 -15.16 -8.12
N LYS A 33 -0.94 -15.17 -8.62
CA LYS A 33 -0.31 -16.35 -9.22
C LYS A 33 0.57 -17.03 -8.16
N GLY A 34 0.31 -18.31 -7.87
CA GLY A 34 1.08 -19.11 -6.90
C GLY A 34 0.61 -18.96 -5.44
N LYS A 35 1.37 -19.54 -4.50
CA LYS A 35 1.04 -19.62 -3.06
C LYS A 35 1.20 -18.30 -2.33
N ARG A 36 0.27 -17.95 -1.43
CA ARG A 36 0.36 -16.78 -0.52
C ARG A 36 1.76 -16.69 0.08
N TYR A 37 2.28 -15.47 0.14
CA TYR A 37 3.63 -15.21 0.64
C TYR A 37 3.63 -13.89 1.39
N PHE A 38 4.06 -12.82 0.75
CA PHE A 38 4.43 -11.57 1.42
C PHE A 38 3.26 -10.76 1.98
N PHE A 39 2.11 -10.69 1.28
CA PHE A 39 0.94 -9.91 1.73
C PHE A 39 -0.30 -10.78 2.05
N LEU A 40 -0.15 -12.10 2.04
CA LEU A 40 -1.22 -13.09 2.26
C LEU A 40 -2.46 -12.96 1.35
N GLU A 41 -2.31 -12.32 0.20
CA GLU A 41 -3.44 -12.00 -0.66
C GLU A 41 -3.78 -13.13 -1.64
N ASP A 42 -5.07 -13.34 -1.88
CA ASP A 42 -5.57 -14.15 -2.99
C ASP A 42 -5.89 -13.30 -4.22
N TYR A 43 -6.28 -12.06 -3.95
CA TYR A 43 -6.73 -11.12 -4.95
C TYR A 43 -6.13 -9.75 -4.67
N THR A 44 -5.81 -9.01 -5.73
CA THR A 44 -5.55 -7.58 -5.63
C THR A 44 -6.68 -6.78 -6.26
N LEU A 45 -7.02 -5.65 -5.65
CA LEU A 45 -8.07 -4.76 -6.10
C LEU A 45 -7.59 -3.32 -5.91
N ASN A 46 -7.55 -2.54 -6.99
CA ASN A 46 -7.22 -1.13 -6.95
C ASN A 46 -8.33 -0.33 -7.66
N PRO A 47 -9.08 0.56 -6.98
CA PRO A 47 -10.08 1.42 -7.62
C PRO A 47 -9.46 2.50 -8.51
N TYR A 48 -8.22 2.87 -8.22
CA TYR A 48 -7.48 3.91 -8.91
C TYR A 48 -6.31 3.35 -9.71
N MET A 49 -5.82 4.13 -10.69
CA MET A 49 -4.53 3.91 -11.34
C MET A 49 -3.73 5.22 -11.33
N GLY A 50 -2.46 5.14 -10.94
CA GLY A 50 -1.70 6.32 -10.50
C GLY A 50 -2.01 6.66 -9.05
N CYS A 51 -1.33 7.65 -8.48
CA CYS A 51 -1.50 8.06 -7.10
C CYS A 51 -1.13 9.55 -6.95
N SER A 52 -1.90 10.32 -6.18
CA SER A 52 -1.65 11.75 -5.99
C SER A 52 -0.43 12.06 -5.11
N PHE A 53 0.14 11.05 -4.44
CA PHE A 53 1.28 11.21 -3.53
C PHE A 53 2.62 11.47 -4.22
N ASP A 54 2.71 11.14 -5.51
CA ASP A 54 3.88 11.36 -6.40
C ASP A 54 5.25 10.91 -5.84
N CYS A 55 5.30 9.77 -5.13
CA CYS A 55 6.56 9.30 -4.54
C CYS A 55 7.64 9.11 -5.62
N SER A 56 8.86 9.63 -5.40
CA SER A 56 9.93 9.59 -6.41
C SER A 56 10.43 8.19 -6.71
N TYR A 57 10.26 7.26 -5.75
CA TYR A 57 10.60 5.83 -5.88
C TYR A 57 9.42 4.95 -6.29
N CYS A 58 8.27 5.51 -6.69
CA CYS A 58 7.05 4.74 -6.89
C CYS A 58 7.24 3.63 -7.95
N TYR A 59 7.36 2.38 -7.50
CA TYR A 59 7.68 1.24 -8.35
C TYR A 59 6.69 1.02 -9.51
N VAL A 60 5.47 1.55 -9.38
CA VAL A 60 4.46 1.53 -10.44
C VAL A 60 4.99 2.24 -11.69
N ASN A 61 5.65 3.39 -11.53
CA ASN A 61 6.18 4.20 -12.62
C ASN A 61 7.38 3.50 -13.28
N GLY A 62 7.23 3.20 -14.58
CA GLY A 62 8.19 2.44 -15.38
C GLY A 62 8.02 0.92 -15.32
N SER A 63 7.11 0.40 -14.48
CA SER A 63 6.80 -1.03 -14.42
C SER A 63 5.57 -1.38 -15.26
N LYS A 64 5.30 -2.69 -15.40
CA LYS A 64 4.08 -3.20 -16.03
C LYS A 64 2.77 -2.71 -15.38
N TYR A 65 2.83 -2.18 -14.15
CA TYR A 65 1.64 -1.72 -13.42
C TYR A 65 1.19 -0.31 -13.84
N ALA A 66 2.08 0.50 -14.42
CA ALA A 66 1.73 1.83 -14.92
C ALA A 66 0.73 1.79 -16.09
N ASN A 67 0.65 0.69 -16.83
CA ASN A 67 -0.23 0.54 -18.01
C ASN A 67 -0.15 1.72 -19.00
N ASN A 68 1.02 2.36 -19.11
CA ASN A 68 1.27 3.56 -19.92
C ASN A 68 0.26 4.70 -19.71
N THR A 69 -0.35 4.82 -18.52
CA THR A 69 -1.24 5.93 -18.24
C THR A 69 -0.47 7.18 -17.86
N GLU A 70 -0.67 8.27 -18.61
CA GLU A 70 -0.14 9.58 -18.26
C GLU A 70 -1.01 10.34 -17.25
N ASN A 71 -2.23 9.84 -17.00
CA ASN A 71 -3.22 10.51 -16.16
C ASN A 71 -3.52 9.67 -14.92
N PHE A 72 -3.94 10.34 -13.86
CA PHE A 72 -4.59 9.68 -12.73
C PHE A 72 -5.97 9.18 -13.18
N ILE A 73 -6.25 7.89 -13.00
CA ILE A 73 -7.47 7.24 -13.50
C ILE A 73 -8.32 6.75 -12.34
N VAL A 74 -9.60 7.11 -12.38
CA VAL A 74 -10.65 6.52 -11.56
C VAL A 74 -11.37 5.45 -12.37
N LYS A 75 -11.48 4.24 -11.82
CA LYS A 75 -12.28 3.18 -12.46
C LYS A 75 -13.76 3.43 -12.20
N SER A 76 -14.45 4.08 -13.14
CA SER A 76 -15.81 4.58 -12.95
C SER A 76 -16.83 3.48 -12.64
N ASN A 77 -16.61 2.27 -13.14
CA ASN A 77 -17.46 1.10 -12.88
C ASN A 77 -16.93 0.19 -11.76
N ALA A 78 -16.02 0.68 -10.91
CA ALA A 78 -15.35 -0.12 -9.89
C ALA A 78 -16.33 -0.78 -8.92
N TYR A 79 -17.40 -0.09 -8.54
CA TYR A 79 -18.41 -0.64 -7.64
C TYR A 79 -19.17 -1.82 -8.30
N GLU A 80 -19.71 -1.60 -9.49
CA GLU A 80 -20.53 -2.57 -10.23
C GLU A 80 -19.74 -3.83 -10.56
N ILE A 81 -18.50 -3.66 -11.03
CA ILE A 81 -17.64 -4.79 -11.38
C ILE A 81 -17.16 -5.53 -10.13
N THR A 82 -16.84 -4.83 -9.03
CA THR A 82 -16.51 -5.46 -7.74
C THR A 82 -17.69 -6.30 -7.24
N HIS A 83 -18.90 -5.73 -7.20
CA HIS A 83 -20.09 -6.43 -6.75
C HIS A 83 -20.31 -7.71 -7.55
N THR A 84 -20.22 -7.62 -8.88
CA THR A 84 -20.39 -8.77 -9.78
C THR A 84 -19.33 -9.84 -9.54
N GLN A 85 -18.06 -9.44 -9.44
CA GLN A 85 -16.95 -10.38 -9.25
C GLN A 85 -16.99 -11.04 -7.88
N LEU A 86 -17.22 -10.30 -6.78
CA LEU A 86 -17.34 -10.88 -5.44
C LEU A 86 -18.51 -11.84 -5.33
N LYS A 87 -19.69 -11.49 -5.86
CA LYS A 87 -20.86 -12.40 -5.92
C LYS A 87 -20.50 -13.71 -6.62
N ASN A 88 -19.78 -13.64 -7.75
CA ASN A 88 -19.37 -14.83 -8.49
C ASN A 88 -18.34 -15.66 -7.73
N LYS A 89 -17.42 -15.03 -7.00
CA LYS A 89 -16.45 -15.71 -6.14
C LYS A 89 -17.11 -16.45 -4.99
N VAL A 90 -18.11 -15.86 -4.34
CA VAL A 90 -18.94 -16.54 -3.33
C VAL A 90 -19.60 -17.79 -3.91
N LYS A 91 -20.27 -17.66 -5.07
CA LYS A 91 -20.96 -18.79 -5.73
C LYS A 91 -20.04 -19.96 -6.04
N LYS A 92 -18.76 -19.69 -6.30
CA LYS A 92 -17.75 -20.71 -6.63
C LYS A 92 -17.01 -21.25 -5.40
N GLY A 93 -17.33 -20.79 -4.20
CA GLY A 93 -16.57 -21.14 -2.98
C GLY A 93 -15.14 -20.59 -2.99
N GLN A 94 -14.89 -19.48 -3.70
CA GLN A 94 -13.56 -18.90 -3.93
C GLN A 94 -13.34 -17.61 -3.11
N ARG A 95 -13.79 -17.58 -1.85
CA ARG A 95 -13.44 -16.49 -0.95
C ARG A 95 -11.93 -16.49 -0.70
N GLY A 96 -11.35 -15.31 -0.63
CA GLY A 96 -9.92 -15.06 -0.59
C GLY A 96 -9.63 -13.71 0.04
N ILE A 97 -8.44 -13.52 0.59
CA ILE A 97 -8.03 -12.22 1.13
C ILE A 97 -7.85 -11.23 -0.03
N ILE A 98 -8.57 -10.10 0.04
CA ILE A 98 -8.46 -9.02 -0.95
C ILE A 98 -7.44 -8.00 -0.47
N LEU A 99 -6.33 -7.90 -1.18
CA LEU A 99 -5.37 -6.81 -1.00
C LEU A 99 -5.82 -5.57 -1.77
N ILE A 100 -6.15 -4.52 -1.03
CA ILE A 100 -6.44 -3.18 -1.52
C ILE A 100 -5.22 -2.30 -1.28
N GLY A 101 -4.75 -1.60 -2.31
CA GLY A 101 -3.61 -0.71 -2.19
C GLY A 101 -2.29 -1.27 -2.71
N SER A 102 -2.34 -2.31 -3.55
CA SER A 102 -1.13 -2.94 -4.07
C SER A 102 -0.39 -2.08 -5.07
N ALA A 103 -1.07 -1.29 -5.91
CA ALA A 103 -0.46 -0.50 -6.99
C ALA A 103 -0.94 0.96 -7.05
N SER A 104 -1.84 1.36 -6.17
CA SER A 104 -2.31 2.74 -6.00
C SER A 104 -2.84 2.87 -4.58
N ASP A 105 -2.57 3.97 -3.90
CA ASP A 105 -3.06 4.13 -2.53
C ASP A 105 -4.60 4.24 -2.53
N PRO A 106 -5.32 3.46 -1.72
CA PRO A 106 -6.78 3.49 -1.72
C PRO A 106 -7.35 4.74 -1.05
N TYR A 107 -6.53 5.49 -0.30
CA TYR A 107 -6.91 6.67 0.46
C TYR A 107 -6.17 7.93 0.00
N VAL A 108 -5.99 8.04 -1.32
CA VAL A 108 -5.59 9.28 -2.03
C VAL A 108 -6.57 10.42 -1.76
N ASP A 109 -6.16 11.67 -2.02
CA ASP A 109 -6.97 12.85 -1.66
C ASP A 109 -8.38 12.87 -2.27
N ILE A 110 -8.54 12.34 -3.47
CA ILE A 110 -9.85 12.25 -4.14
C ILE A 110 -10.84 11.34 -3.38
N GLU A 111 -10.33 10.36 -2.61
CA GLU A 111 -11.16 9.43 -1.84
C GLU A 111 -11.97 10.15 -0.75
N LYS A 112 -11.56 11.36 -0.33
CA LYS A 112 -12.31 12.22 0.60
C LYS A 112 -13.72 12.54 0.07
N GLU A 113 -13.88 12.60 -1.25
CA GLU A 113 -15.15 12.95 -1.92
C GLU A 113 -15.74 11.77 -2.70
N LEU A 114 -14.90 10.89 -3.24
CA LEU A 114 -15.38 9.76 -4.03
C LEU A 114 -15.91 8.59 -3.20
N PHE A 115 -15.38 8.35 -2.01
CA PHE A 115 -15.77 7.21 -1.17
C PHE A 115 -15.71 5.85 -1.90
N LEU A 116 -14.93 5.74 -2.98
CA LEU A 116 -14.92 4.56 -3.84
C LEU A 116 -14.22 3.38 -3.14
N THR A 117 -13.18 3.65 -2.35
CA THR A 117 -12.59 2.65 -1.46
C THR A 117 -13.62 2.22 -0.40
N LYS A 118 -14.33 3.17 0.23
CA LYS A 118 -15.38 2.84 1.20
C LYS A 118 -16.51 1.99 0.61
N ASP A 119 -16.90 2.27 -0.62
CA ASP A 119 -17.91 1.50 -1.35
C ASP A 119 -17.43 0.06 -1.61
N ILE A 120 -16.16 -0.11 -1.97
CA ILE A 120 -15.53 -1.44 -2.11
C ILE A 120 -15.48 -2.17 -0.77
N LEU A 121 -15.12 -1.51 0.34
CA LEU A 121 -15.14 -2.11 1.69
C LEU A 121 -16.56 -2.54 2.08
N THR A 122 -17.57 -1.75 1.74
CA THR A 122 -18.98 -2.10 1.95
C THR A 122 -19.37 -3.37 1.19
N LEU A 123 -18.88 -3.54 -0.04
CA LEU A 123 -19.07 -4.77 -0.81
C LEU A 123 -18.30 -5.95 -0.23
N ALA A 124 -17.05 -5.76 0.20
CA ALA A 124 -16.26 -6.80 0.85
C ALA A 124 -16.98 -7.32 2.11
N LYS A 125 -17.47 -6.41 2.97
CA LYS A 125 -18.32 -6.73 4.11
C LYS A 125 -19.58 -7.48 3.67
N ARG A 126 -20.31 -6.99 2.66
CA ARG A 126 -21.57 -7.60 2.21
C ARG A 126 -21.40 -9.06 1.77
N PHE A 127 -20.26 -9.40 1.17
CA PHE A 127 -19.95 -10.75 0.71
C PHE A 127 -19.05 -11.55 1.66
N ASN A 128 -18.74 -10.99 2.83
CA ASN A 128 -17.86 -11.54 3.87
C ASN A 128 -16.46 -11.90 3.36
N PHE A 129 -15.85 -11.01 2.57
CA PHE A 129 -14.45 -11.15 2.17
C PHE A 129 -13.52 -10.55 3.24
N PRO A 130 -12.45 -11.25 3.60
CA PRO A 130 -11.38 -10.66 4.38
C PRO A 130 -10.59 -9.68 3.52
N VAL A 131 -10.07 -8.63 4.16
CA VAL A 131 -9.40 -7.51 3.47
C VAL A 131 -8.05 -7.25 4.09
N HIS A 132 -7.05 -7.05 3.24
CA HIS A 132 -5.78 -6.44 3.61
C HIS A 132 -5.71 -5.07 2.93
N ILE A 133 -5.53 -4.00 3.71
CA ILE A 133 -5.37 -2.64 3.20
C ILE A 133 -3.92 -2.19 3.39
N ILE A 134 -3.28 -1.70 2.33
CA ILE A 134 -1.99 -1.00 2.41
C ILE A 134 -2.21 0.47 2.07
N THR A 135 -1.77 1.38 2.95
CA THR A 135 -1.91 2.83 2.72
C THR A 135 -0.81 3.66 3.37
N LYS A 136 -0.61 4.89 2.91
CA LYS A 136 0.18 5.95 3.57
C LYS A 136 -0.72 6.97 4.27
N SER A 137 -2.03 6.80 4.22
CA SER A 137 -3.00 7.83 4.55
C SER A 137 -3.72 7.56 5.86
N ASP A 138 -3.82 8.59 6.70
CA ASP A 138 -4.64 8.61 7.90
C ASP A 138 -6.14 8.74 7.60
N LEU A 139 -6.54 8.97 6.34
CA LEU A 139 -7.95 8.98 5.91
C LEU A 139 -8.67 7.64 6.18
N ILE A 140 -7.93 6.54 6.32
CA ILE A 140 -8.48 5.23 6.74
C ILE A 140 -9.27 5.32 8.07
N LEU A 141 -8.93 6.27 8.95
CA LEU A 141 -9.62 6.49 10.23
C LEU A 141 -11.09 6.87 10.04
N ARG A 142 -11.46 7.47 8.90
CA ARG A 142 -12.86 7.77 8.55
C ARG A 142 -13.74 6.52 8.48
N ASP A 143 -13.13 5.38 8.17
CA ASP A 143 -13.83 4.16 7.80
C ASP A 143 -13.76 3.08 8.90
N ILE A 144 -13.39 3.46 10.14
CA ILE A 144 -13.35 2.57 11.31
C ILE A 144 -14.61 1.71 11.45
N ASP A 145 -15.81 2.27 11.27
CA ASP A 145 -17.07 1.52 11.45
C ASP A 145 -17.22 0.35 10.45
N ILE A 146 -16.87 0.58 9.17
CA ILE A 146 -16.92 -0.49 8.17
C ILE A 146 -15.78 -1.48 8.36
N LEU A 147 -14.61 -1.01 8.82
CA LEU A 147 -13.47 -1.87 9.18
C LEU A 147 -13.83 -2.82 10.33
N LYS A 148 -14.44 -2.32 11.43
CA LYS A 148 -14.95 -3.17 12.53
C LYS A 148 -15.94 -4.21 12.03
N SER A 149 -16.84 -3.80 11.14
CA SER A 149 -17.82 -4.71 10.54
C SER A 149 -17.13 -5.84 9.77
N ILE A 150 -16.10 -5.55 8.96
CA ILE A 150 -15.31 -6.56 8.23
C ILE A 150 -14.59 -7.49 9.21
N GLN A 151 -13.88 -6.96 10.21
CA GLN A 151 -13.17 -7.76 11.22
C GLN A 151 -14.12 -8.76 11.89
N SER A 152 -15.35 -8.34 12.20
CA SER A 152 -16.34 -9.19 12.88
C SER A 152 -16.98 -10.27 12.00
N SER A 153 -17.09 -10.05 10.68
CA SER A 153 -17.97 -10.87 9.82
C SER A 153 -17.29 -11.55 8.64
N ALA A 154 -16.05 -11.18 8.30
CA ALA A 154 -15.34 -11.81 7.19
C ALA A 154 -15.11 -13.31 7.45
N ILE A 155 -15.11 -14.08 6.36
CA ILE A 155 -14.89 -15.52 6.39
C ILE A 155 -13.55 -15.79 5.73
N LEU A 156 -12.61 -16.36 6.48
CA LEU A 156 -11.31 -16.72 5.96
C LEU A 156 -11.40 -17.84 4.90
N PRO A 157 -10.43 -17.91 3.97
CA PRO A 157 -10.31 -19.04 3.06
C PRO A 157 -10.10 -20.35 3.83
N ASN A 158 -10.64 -21.45 3.33
CA ASN A 158 -10.59 -22.76 4.01
C ASN A 158 -9.17 -23.32 4.23
N ASP A 159 -8.17 -22.77 3.54
CA ASP A 159 -6.78 -23.18 3.63
C ASP A 159 -5.94 -22.32 4.58
N ILE A 160 -6.57 -21.40 5.31
CA ILE A 160 -5.98 -20.62 6.40
C ILE A 160 -6.66 -21.04 7.71
N GLU A 161 -5.86 -21.23 8.77
CA GLU A 161 -6.38 -21.48 10.11
C GLU A 161 -7.22 -20.28 10.59
N GLU A 162 -8.28 -20.53 11.36
CA GLU A 162 -9.15 -19.45 11.81
C GLU A 162 -8.41 -18.52 12.79
N ASP A 163 -7.99 -17.36 12.30
CA ASP A 163 -7.42 -16.26 13.08
C ASP A 163 -8.22 -14.97 12.83
N PRO A 164 -8.92 -14.44 13.85
CA PRO A 164 -9.66 -13.17 13.75
C PRO A 164 -8.82 -11.99 13.23
N ASN A 165 -7.51 -11.98 13.45
CA ASN A 165 -6.60 -10.92 12.98
C ASN A 165 -6.46 -10.90 11.46
N LEU A 166 -6.61 -12.06 10.80
CA LEU A 166 -6.47 -12.17 9.35
C LEU A 166 -7.74 -11.77 8.60
N LYS A 167 -8.85 -11.53 9.31
CA LYS A 167 -10.12 -11.05 8.72
C LYS A 167 -10.00 -9.62 8.20
N LEU A 168 -9.23 -8.79 8.92
CA LEU A 168 -8.89 -7.43 8.51
C LEU A 168 -7.44 -7.15 8.87
N ILE A 169 -6.60 -6.99 7.84
CA ILE A 169 -5.19 -6.65 7.98
C ILE A 169 -4.99 -5.21 7.51
N ILE A 170 -4.31 -4.39 8.30
CA ILE A 170 -3.98 -3.00 7.93
C ILE A 170 -2.47 -2.82 7.96
N SER A 171 -1.88 -2.42 6.85
CA SER A 171 -0.46 -2.06 6.78
C SER A 171 -0.28 -0.59 6.41
N PHE A 172 0.49 0.15 7.22
CA PHE A 172 0.95 1.48 6.82
C PHE A 172 2.29 1.41 6.11
N SER A 173 2.41 2.07 4.95
CA SER A 173 3.68 2.15 4.23
C SER A 173 4.59 3.24 4.78
N PHE A 174 5.87 2.91 4.96
CA PHE A 174 6.93 3.85 5.32
C PHE A 174 8.16 3.60 4.46
N SER A 175 8.82 4.66 4.01
CA SER A 175 10.24 4.62 3.64
C SER A 175 11.15 5.19 4.72
N THR A 176 10.59 6.00 5.62
CA THR A 176 11.27 6.68 6.73
C THR A 176 10.24 7.06 7.79
N ILE A 177 10.67 7.22 9.04
CA ILE A 177 9.88 7.86 10.10
C ILE A 177 10.13 9.37 10.22
N ASP A 178 11.10 9.92 9.47
CA ASP A 178 11.43 11.35 9.47
C ASP A 178 10.57 12.10 8.44
N ASP A 179 9.74 13.02 8.93
CA ASP A 179 8.87 13.87 8.12
C ASP A 179 9.64 14.70 7.07
N LYS A 180 10.87 15.14 7.36
CA LYS A 180 11.69 15.94 6.43
C LYS A 180 12.22 15.10 5.29
N ILE A 181 12.65 13.87 5.58
CA ILE A 181 13.06 12.92 4.53
C ILE A 181 11.85 12.53 3.70
N ALA A 182 10.70 12.28 4.33
CA ALA A 182 9.47 11.97 3.61
C ALA A 182 9.02 13.10 2.68
N GLU A 183 9.17 14.37 3.07
CA GLU A 183 8.83 15.51 2.20
C GLU A 183 9.65 15.55 0.90
N ILE A 184 10.88 15.02 0.92
CA ILE A 184 11.74 14.91 -0.28
C ILE A 184 11.26 13.79 -1.21
N PHE A 185 10.92 12.62 -0.66
CA PHE A 185 10.62 11.42 -1.47
C PHE A 185 9.13 11.16 -1.70
N GLU A 186 8.26 11.74 -0.88
CA GLU A 186 6.81 11.52 -0.82
C GLU A 186 6.06 12.86 -0.60
N PRO A 187 6.28 13.87 -1.46
CA PRO A 187 5.94 15.28 -1.18
C PRO A 187 4.45 15.54 -0.90
N PHE A 188 3.56 14.70 -1.43
CA PHE A 188 2.11 14.84 -1.26
C PHE A 188 1.48 13.70 -0.46
N ALA A 189 2.28 12.76 0.07
CA ALA A 189 1.77 11.74 0.98
C ALA A 189 1.60 12.31 2.40
N PRO A 190 0.64 11.81 3.19
CA PRO A 190 0.56 12.18 4.61
C PRO A 190 1.85 11.85 5.35
N LYS A 191 2.31 12.75 6.21
CA LYS A 191 3.60 12.65 6.90
C LYS A 191 3.72 11.36 7.73
N PRO A 192 4.91 10.74 7.85
CA PRO A 192 5.15 9.60 8.73
C PRO A 192 4.60 9.79 10.16
N SER A 193 4.74 10.99 10.73
CA SER A 193 4.19 11.30 12.05
C SER A 193 2.66 11.18 12.13
N LEU A 194 1.92 11.48 11.05
CA LEU A 194 0.47 11.29 10.96
C LEU A 194 0.13 9.80 10.81
N ARG A 195 0.92 9.05 10.02
CA ARG A 195 0.77 7.60 9.87
C ARG A 195 0.92 6.88 11.21
N LEU A 196 1.95 7.21 11.99
CA LEU A 196 2.17 6.66 13.34
C LEU A 196 1.01 6.99 14.29
N LYS A 197 0.47 8.22 14.22
CA LYS A 197 -0.73 8.59 15.00
C LYS A 197 -1.96 7.77 14.60
N ALA A 198 -2.15 7.53 13.30
CA ALA A 198 -3.25 6.71 12.79
C ALA A 198 -3.12 5.25 13.24
N ILE A 199 -1.91 4.67 13.18
CA ILE A 199 -1.63 3.34 13.73
C ILE A 199 -2.05 3.27 15.19
N LYS A 200 -1.59 4.22 16.02
CA LYS A 200 -1.93 4.24 17.45
C LYS A 200 -3.44 4.32 17.70
N GLN A 201 -4.19 5.04 16.87
CA GLN A 201 -5.65 5.09 16.97
C GLN A 201 -6.29 3.76 16.57
N LEU A 202 -5.87 3.16 15.46
CA LEU A 202 -6.39 1.88 14.99
C LEU A 202 -6.07 0.73 15.98
N LYS A 203 -4.88 0.73 16.59
CA LYS A 203 -4.52 -0.22 17.65
C LYS A 203 -5.45 -0.09 18.87
N LYS A 204 -5.83 1.12 19.27
CA LYS A 204 -6.81 1.34 20.36
C LYS A 204 -8.20 0.78 20.03
N GLU A 205 -8.57 0.74 18.75
CA GLU A 205 -9.82 0.13 18.29
C GLU A 205 -9.73 -1.41 18.22
N GLY A 206 -8.58 -2.00 18.53
CA GLY A 206 -8.36 -3.45 18.53
C GLY A 206 -8.09 -4.05 17.15
N PHE A 207 -7.64 -3.24 16.18
CA PHE A 207 -7.28 -3.72 14.85
C PHE A 207 -5.91 -4.40 14.83
N PHE A 208 -5.75 -5.35 13.91
CA PHE A 208 -4.47 -5.92 13.54
C PHE A 208 -3.77 -5.00 12.52
N VAL A 209 -2.73 -4.30 12.98
CA VAL A 209 -2.07 -3.22 12.25
C VAL A 209 -0.57 -3.45 12.24
N GLY A 210 0.00 -3.58 11.05
CA GLY A 210 1.43 -3.63 10.84
C GLY A 210 1.95 -2.50 9.96
N VAL A 211 3.21 -2.64 9.58
CA VAL A 211 3.92 -1.72 8.72
C VAL A 211 4.44 -2.44 7.49
N SER A 212 4.42 -1.74 6.36
CA SER A 212 5.19 -2.06 5.17
C SER A 212 6.34 -1.06 5.06
N LEU A 213 7.50 -1.41 5.63
CA LEU A 213 8.76 -0.67 5.54
C LEU A 213 9.40 -0.96 4.18
N MET A 214 8.76 -0.44 3.13
CA MET A 214 9.13 -0.67 1.76
C MET A 214 8.76 0.55 0.91
N PRO A 215 9.76 1.21 0.28
CA PRO A 215 11.15 0.79 0.20
C PRO A 215 12.01 1.27 1.38
N ILE A 216 13.01 0.48 1.74
CA ILE A 216 14.18 0.99 2.46
C ILE A 216 15.10 1.69 1.45
N LEU A 217 15.38 2.97 1.68
CA LEU A 217 16.18 3.85 0.83
C LEU A 217 17.68 3.68 1.15
N PRO A 218 18.50 3.19 0.20
CA PRO A 218 19.92 2.97 0.43
C PRO A 218 20.69 4.24 0.77
N TYR A 219 21.59 4.13 1.73
CA TYR A 219 22.41 5.20 2.32
C TYR A 219 21.64 6.35 2.99
N ILE A 220 20.31 6.21 3.17
CA ILE A 220 19.45 7.24 3.77
C ILE A 220 18.68 6.68 4.97
N THR A 221 18.13 5.47 4.84
CA THR A 221 17.23 4.86 5.84
C THR A 221 17.61 3.43 6.21
N ASP A 222 18.80 3.00 5.79
CA ASP A 222 19.29 1.62 5.84
C ASP A 222 20.44 1.41 6.85
N SER A 223 20.85 2.45 7.59
CA SER A 223 21.84 2.33 8.66
C SER A 223 21.25 1.62 9.88
N GLU A 224 22.09 0.92 10.65
CA GLU A 224 21.65 0.18 11.85
C GLU A 224 20.97 1.12 12.86
N ASP A 225 21.52 2.32 13.07
CA ASP A 225 20.97 3.32 14.00
C ASP A 225 19.57 3.82 13.58
N ILE A 226 19.39 4.14 12.29
CA ILE A 226 18.10 4.62 11.77
C ILE A 226 17.06 3.49 11.82
N LEU A 227 17.45 2.26 11.48
CA LEU A 227 16.56 1.10 11.58
C LEU A 227 16.20 0.80 13.03
N ASP A 228 17.15 0.93 13.97
CA ASP A 228 16.89 0.73 15.39
C ASP A 228 15.88 1.76 15.93
N GLU A 229 16.05 3.05 15.60
CA GLU A 229 15.10 4.11 15.94
C GLU A 229 13.73 3.85 15.30
N THR A 230 13.71 3.46 14.03
CA THR A 230 12.48 3.12 13.29
C THR A 230 11.69 2.01 13.99
N PHE A 231 12.36 0.92 14.36
CA PHE A 231 11.72 -0.20 15.06
C PHE A 231 11.31 0.17 16.49
N SER A 232 12.08 1.04 17.18
CA SER A 232 11.66 1.62 18.46
C SER A 232 10.33 2.37 18.33
N LYS A 233 10.18 3.22 17.30
CA LYS A 233 8.92 3.94 17.05
C LYS A 233 7.76 3.01 16.70
N PHE A 234 8.03 1.95 15.95
CA PHE A 234 7.02 0.93 15.67
C PHE A 234 6.61 0.17 16.93
N LYS A 235 7.54 -0.11 17.85
CA LYS A 235 7.21 -0.70 19.15
C LYS A 235 6.38 0.25 20.01
N GLU A 236 6.71 1.54 20.03
CA GLU A 236 5.98 2.58 20.80
C GLU A 236 4.50 2.70 20.38
N VAL A 237 4.18 2.43 19.12
CA VAL A 237 2.79 2.43 18.60
C VAL A 237 2.19 1.03 18.49
N GLU A 238 2.85 0.01 19.05
CA GLU A 238 2.36 -1.35 19.18
C GLU A 238 2.00 -2.02 17.85
N VAL A 239 2.84 -1.84 16.81
CA VAL A 239 2.63 -2.58 15.55
C VAL A 239 2.71 -4.09 15.78
N ASP A 240 1.89 -4.84 15.06
CA ASP A 240 1.87 -6.31 15.19
C ASP A 240 2.95 -6.99 14.33
N TYR A 241 3.26 -6.41 13.17
CA TYR A 241 4.26 -6.92 12.25
C TYR A 241 4.90 -5.81 11.42
N VAL A 242 6.09 -6.08 10.87
CA VAL A 242 6.79 -5.25 9.89
C VAL A 242 7.16 -6.10 8.69
N LEU A 243 6.48 -5.88 7.58
CA LEU A 243 6.96 -6.31 6.26
C LEU A 243 8.03 -5.33 5.80
N TYR A 244 9.12 -5.82 5.20
CA TYR A 244 10.19 -4.97 4.70
C TYR A 244 10.63 -5.36 3.30
N GLY A 245 11.09 -4.38 2.54
CA GLY A 245 11.59 -4.61 1.19
C GLY A 245 12.58 -3.56 0.73
N GLY A 246 13.54 -4.00 -0.08
CA GLY A 246 14.51 -3.10 -0.70
C GLY A 246 13.88 -2.25 -1.80
N LEU A 247 14.52 -1.12 -2.08
CA LEU A 247 14.15 -0.25 -3.19
C LEU A 247 14.23 -0.99 -4.54
N THR A 248 13.18 -0.86 -5.36
CA THR A 248 13.19 -1.29 -6.76
C THR A 248 12.89 -0.10 -7.67
N LEU A 249 13.63 -0.01 -8.78
CA LEU A 249 13.60 1.11 -9.71
C LEU A 249 13.38 0.59 -11.12
N TYR A 250 12.39 1.16 -11.80
CA TYR A 250 11.96 0.74 -13.13
C TYR A 250 12.07 1.90 -14.13
N GLY A 251 12.12 1.53 -15.42
CA GLY A 251 12.09 2.46 -16.55
C GLY A 251 13.31 3.36 -16.69
N ASP A 252 13.31 4.19 -17.74
CA ASP A 252 14.44 5.02 -18.15
C ASP A 252 13.99 6.39 -18.70
N THR A 253 12.71 6.75 -18.55
CA THR A 253 12.16 8.07 -18.88
C THR A 253 12.02 8.94 -17.64
N GLU A 254 11.87 10.26 -17.80
CA GLU A 254 11.72 11.23 -16.68
C GLU A 254 10.54 10.94 -15.74
N LYS A 255 9.52 10.22 -16.22
CA LYS A 255 8.36 9.84 -15.41
C LYS A 255 8.60 8.57 -14.59
N ASP A 256 9.62 7.78 -14.95
CA ASP A 256 9.88 6.48 -14.37
C ASP A 256 10.61 6.58 -13.03
N SER A 257 10.33 5.62 -12.14
CA SER A 257 10.87 5.62 -10.77
C SER A 257 12.39 5.70 -10.73
N LYS A 258 13.09 5.03 -11.65
CA LYS A 258 14.56 5.07 -11.71
C LYS A 258 15.11 6.48 -11.90
N ILE A 259 14.60 7.19 -12.91
CA ILE A 259 15.08 8.53 -13.25
C ILE A 259 14.62 9.53 -12.19
N LYS A 260 13.34 9.49 -11.77
CA LYS A 260 12.82 10.35 -10.70
C LYS A 260 13.62 10.21 -9.40
N TYR A 261 13.90 8.98 -8.98
CA TYR A 261 14.68 8.71 -7.77
C TYR A 261 16.11 9.23 -7.90
N TYR A 262 16.81 8.93 -9.00
CA TYR A 262 18.17 9.42 -9.22
C TYR A 262 18.27 10.94 -9.30
N ASN A 263 17.30 11.62 -9.91
CA ASN A 263 17.24 13.08 -9.93
C ASN A 263 16.99 13.64 -8.51
N THR A 264 16.14 12.97 -7.73
CA THR A 264 15.90 13.33 -6.31
C THR A 264 17.18 13.20 -5.49
N ILE A 265 17.89 12.08 -5.61
CA ILE A 265 19.18 11.86 -4.93
C ILE A 265 20.22 12.89 -5.39
N LYS A 266 20.37 13.13 -6.69
CA LYS A 266 21.35 14.10 -7.20
C LYS A 266 21.10 15.51 -6.65
N LYS A 267 19.84 15.89 -6.46
CA LYS A 267 19.44 17.21 -5.97
C LYS A 267 19.61 17.36 -4.45
N HIS A 268 19.24 16.34 -3.68
CA HIS A 268 19.13 16.44 -2.22
C HIS A 268 20.25 15.74 -1.45
N PHE A 269 20.89 14.73 -2.05
CA PHE A 269 21.95 13.91 -1.47
C PHE A 269 23.08 13.64 -2.51
N PRO A 270 23.72 14.70 -3.06
CA PRO A 270 24.69 14.57 -4.14
C PRO A 270 25.89 13.67 -3.76
N GLU A 271 26.25 13.60 -2.49
CA GLU A 271 27.35 12.82 -1.94
C GLU A 271 27.17 11.29 -2.03
N ILE A 272 25.91 10.81 -2.04
CA ILE A 272 25.61 9.38 -2.20
C ILE A 272 25.22 9.00 -3.63
N TYR A 273 24.98 9.97 -4.52
CA TYR A 273 24.47 9.72 -5.89
C TYR A 273 25.22 8.62 -6.65
N HIS A 274 26.55 8.71 -6.72
CA HIS A 274 27.36 7.71 -7.43
C HIS A 274 27.35 6.33 -6.74
N LYS A 275 27.35 6.30 -5.40
CA LYS A 275 27.26 5.06 -4.63
C LYS A 275 25.92 4.38 -4.83
N THR A 276 24.83 5.15 -4.80
CA THR A 276 23.47 4.68 -5.09
C THR A 276 23.39 4.11 -6.50
N LYS A 277 23.86 4.82 -7.54
CA LYS A 277 23.82 4.30 -8.91
C LYS A 277 24.63 3.02 -9.09
N SER A 278 25.80 2.94 -8.46
CA SER A 278 26.65 1.74 -8.50
C SER A 278 26.02 0.54 -7.79
N LEU A 279 25.21 0.77 -6.76
CA LEU A 279 24.56 -0.31 -5.99
C LEU A 279 23.55 -1.11 -6.84
N PHE A 280 22.87 -0.45 -7.77
CA PHE A 280 21.91 -1.11 -8.68
C PHE A 280 22.63 -1.76 -9.86
N GLY A 281 23.73 -1.18 -10.35
CA GLY A 281 24.53 -1.78 -11.44
C GLY A 281 23.73 -2.04 -12.72
N GLY A 282 22.67 -1.25 -12.98
CA GLY A 282 21.74 -1.44 -14.09
C GLY A 282 20.56 -2.38 -13.83
N ASN A 283 20.52 -3.05 -12.67
CA ASN A 283 19.42 -3.91 -12.27
C ASN A 283 18.24 -3.13 -11.67
N ILE A 284 17.09 -3.79 -11.56
CA ILE A 284 15.87 -3.24 -10.95
C ILE A 284 16.05 -3.04 -9.43
N GLY A 285 16.75 -3.95 -8.75
CA GLY A 285 17.01 -3.88 -7.32
C GLY A 285 18.50 -3.73 -7.00
N PRO A 286 18.84 -3.39 -5.75
CA PRO A 286 20.23 -3.37 -5.28
C PRO A 286 20.85 -4.77 -5.33
N SER A 287 22.19 -4.84 -5.25
CA SER A 287 22.91 -6.11 -5.19
C SER A 287 22.38 -7.07 -4.11
N ASN A 288 22.41 -8.38 -4.39
CA ASN A 288 22.01 -9.41 -3.42
C ASN A 288 22.80 -9.34 -2.11
N LEU A 289 24.09 -8.97 -2.19
CA LEU A 289 24.95 -8.81 -1.02
C LEU A 289 24.45 -7.69 -0.10
N TYR A 290 24.04 -6.56 -0.68
CA TYR A 290 23.43 -5.46 0.08
C TYR A 290 22.12 -5.92 0.74
N TYR A 291 21.23 -6.57 -0.02
CA TYR A 291 19.94 -7.00 0.51
C TYR A 291 20.08 -8.04 1.62
N THR A 292 21.05 -8.95 1.51
CA THR A 292 21.34 -9.95 2.55
C THR A 292 21.76 -9.28 3.85
N LYS A 293 22.72 -8.34 3.78
CA LYS A 293 23.16 -7.57 4.96
C LYS A 293 22.02 -6.76 5.59
N LEU A 294 21.22 -6.11 4.75
CA LEU A 294 20.04 -5.36 5.21
C LEU A 294 19.04 -6.28 5.93
N SER A 295 18.75 -7.45 5.36
CA SER A 295 17.84 -8.44 5.95
C SER A 295 18.36 -8.96 7.30
N ASP A 296 19.66 -9.23 7.42
CA ASP A 296 20.26 -9.71 8.66
C ASP A 296 20.19 -8.66 9.77
N ASN A 297 20.47 -7.39 9.44
CA ASN A 297 20.31 -6.27 10.38
C ASN A 297 18.86 -6.13 10.85
N ILE A 298 17.89 -6.15 9.93
CA ILE A 298 16.46 -6.05 10.25
C ILE A 298 16.03 -7.21 11.14
N LYS A 299 16.44 -8.46 10.86
CA LYS A 299 16.12 -9.61 11.71
C LYS A 299 16.66 -9.45 13.13
N LYS A 300 17.89 -8.97 13.28
CA LYS A 300 18.50 -8.69 14.60
C LYS A 300 17.72 -7.62 15.35
N ILE A 301 17.37 -6.52 14.70
CA ILE A 301 16.62 -5.39 15.30
C ILE A 301 15.18 -5.82 15.64
N ALA A 302 14.49 -6.51 14.73
CA ALA A 302 13.14 -7.02 14.97
C ALA A 302 13.10 -7.96 16.18
N LYS A 303 14.11 -8.82 16.34
CA LYS A 303 14.27 -9.65 17.54
C LYS A 303 14.50 -8.82 18.81
N LYS A 304 15.29 -7.74 18.75
CA LYS A 304 15.51 -6.83 19.89
C LYS A 304 14.19 -6.20 20.37
N TYR A 305 13.30 -5.82 19.46
CA TYR A 305 12.03 -5.17 19.78
C TYR A 305 10.83 -6.12 19.91
N ASP A 306 11.03 -7.42 19.69
CA ASP A 306 9.97 -8.44 19.67
C ASP A 306 8.83 -8.03 18.72
N ILE A 307 9.18 -7.83 17.44
CA ILE A 307 8.26 -7.47 16.36
C ILE A 307 8.34 -8.55 15.28
N SER A 308 7.17 -9.08 14.87
CA SER A 308 7.10 -10.07 13.79
C SER A 308 7.52 -9.46 12.45
N LEU A 309 8.18 -10.26 11.61
CA LEU A 309 8.53 -9.88 10.23
C LEU A 309 7.58 -10.51 9.18
N SER A 310 6.46 -11.06 9.63
CA SER A 310 5.40 -11.66 8.81
C SER A 310 4.02 -11.40 9.41
N ILE A 311 3.00 -11.39 8.55
CA ILE A 311 1.60 -11.21 8.96
C ILE A 311 1.09 -12.47 9.70
N GLU A 312 1.39 -13.65 9.17
CA GLU A 312 1.17 -14.94 9.83
C GLU A 312 2.33 -15.24 10.79
N LYS A 313 2.02 -15.88 11.92
CA LYS A 313 2.99 -16.34 12.93
C LYS A 313 3.63 -17.68 12.55
#